data_AF-A0A945R8M3-F1
#
_entry.id   AF-A0A945R8M3-F1
#
_cell.length_a   1.000
_cell.length_b   1.000
_cell.length_c   1.000
_cell.angle_alpha   90.00
_cell.angle_beta   90.00
_cell.angle_gamma   90.00
#
_symmetry.space_group_name_H-M   'P 1'
#
loop_
_entity.id
_entity.type
_entity.pdbx_description
1 polymer ?
#
loop_
_entity_poly.entity_id
_entity_poly.type
_entity_poly.pdbx_seq_one_letter_code
_entity_poly.pdbx_strand_id
1 'polypeptide(L)'
;MSSRDSFRPLPRNLLFGALLTIAILFNGGSSLSGASAASRADYTALPLLQEVMPEADSFSEKAGEPPVISAFKEDSVTGEKTLMGYIYLTSDVPPEANGYSAPINVLIGLGLDGNITGLKVVYYRESLRNNWGDFLALPGFQEQFVGKHATEDFRVNYDVDGISRATITVRAMAKGIRHSIRKVAQAYLR
;
A
#
# COMPACT_ATOMS: atom_id res chain seq x y z
N MET A 1 64.21 -42.75 72.04
CA MET A 1 64.76 -42.23 70.76
C MET A 1 63.58 -41.72 69.94
N SER A 2 63.69 -40.51 69.39
CA SER A 2 62.75 -39.80 68.49
C SER A 2 61.64 -38.92 69.13
N SER A 3 62.04 -37.66 69.36
CA SER A 3 61.39 -36.34 69.14
C SER A 3 59.87 -36.12 69.24
N ARG A 4 59.50 -35.50 70.37
CA ARG A 4 58.96 -34.13 70.57
C ARG A 4 58.50 -33.22 69.39
N ASP A 5 57.54 -32.36 69.77
CA ASP A 5 57.17 -31.00 69.29
C ASP A 5 56.26 -30.91 68.04
N SER A 6 54.99 -30.48 68.10
CA SER A 6 54.33 -29.27 68.62
C SER A 6 54.44 -28.02 67.73
N PHE A 7 53.27 -27.51 67.32
CA PHE A 7 52.91 -26.09 67.24
C PHE A 7 53.69 -25.16 66.28
N ARG A 8 53.05 -24.73 65.17
CA ARG A 8 52.44 -23.37 64.96
C ARG A 8 52.31 -23.01 63.47
N PRO A 9 51.26 -22.24 63.08
CA PRO A 9 51.05 -21.74 61.72
C PRO A 9 51.77 -20.40 61.48
N LEU A 10 51.79 -19.94 60.22
CA LEU A 10 51.82 -18.55 59.66
C LEU A 10 52.53 -18.55 58.27
N PRO A 11 52.43 -17.51 57.40
CA PRO A 11 51.47 -16.41 57.31
C PRO A 11 50.89 -16.16 55.88
N ARG A 12 49.93 -15.24 55.87
CA ARG A 12 49.27 -14.50 54.78
C ARG A 12 50.26 -13.61 53.98
N ASN A 13 50.08 -13.51 52.65
CA ASN A 13 50.29 -12.33 51.77
C ASN A 13 49.89 -12.70 50.32
N LEU A 14 48.82 -12.14 49.75
CA LEU A 14 48.69 -10.88 48.97
C LEU A 14 49.13 -10.98 47.49
N LEU A 15 48.10 -10.96 46.63
CA LEU A 15 47.99 -10.38 45.27
C LEU A 15 48.91 -10.88 44.15
N PHE A 16 48.32 -11.30 43.02
CA PHE A 16 48.29 -10.55 41.74
C PHE A 16 47.66 -11.40 40.62
N GLY A 17 46.66 -10.82 39.95
CA GLY A 17 46.38 -10.98 38.51
C GLY A 17 46.01 -12.34 37.92
N ALA A 18 44.79 -12.45 37.38
CA ALA A 18 44.61 -12.63 35.93
C ALA A 18 43.13 -12.60 35.56
N LEU A 19 42.88 -11.78 34.55
CA LEU A 19 41.65 -11.50 33.83
C LEU A 19 41.27 -12.72 32.95
N LEU A 20 40.02 -13.17 32.98
CA LEU A 20 39.46 -13.94 31.87
C LEU A 20 37.97 -13.65 31.72
N THR A 21 37.66 -12.60 30.97
CA THR A 21 36.33 -12.35 30.41
C THR A 21 36.07 -13.34 29.27
N ILE A 22 35.11 -14.24 29.46
CA ILE A 22 34.61 -15.10 28.39
C ILE A 22 33.57 -14.30 27.60
N ALA A 23 33.96 -13.77 26.44
CA ALA A 23 33.04 -13.22 25.46
C ALA A 23 32.42 -14.36 24.65
N ILE A 24 31.13 -14.61 24.85
CA ILE A 24 30.36 -15.57 24.03
C ILE A 24 30.01 -14.88 22.71
N LEU A 25 30.68 -15.29 21.64
CA LEU A 25 30.34 -14.92 20.26
C LEU A 25 29.04 -15.62 19.85
N PHE A 26 27.92 -14.90 19.93
CA PHE A 26 26.67 -15.30 19.29
C PHE A 26 26.78 -15.01 17.79
N ASN A 27 27.09 -16.05 17.01
CA ASN A 27 27.00 -16.02 15.55
C ASN A 27 25.54 -16.21 15.13
N GLY A 28 24.74 -15.14 15.24
CA GLY A 28 23.43 -15.06 14.62
C GLY A 28 23.61 -14.73 13.15
N GLY A 29 23.68 -15.75 12.30
CA GLY A 29 23.68 -15.59 10.84
C GLY A 29 22.37 -14.97 10.38
N SER A 30 22.33 -13.64 10.26
CA SER A 30 21.29 -12.94 9.52
C SER A 30 21.44 -13.29 8.05
N SER A 31 20.71 -14.31 7.59
CA SER A 31 20.51 -14.56 6.18
C SER A 31 20.00 -13.27 5.52
N LEU A 32 20.82 -12.71 4.63
CA LEU A 32 20.43 -11.68 3.67
C LEU A 32 19.15 -12.12 2.96
N SER A 33 18.00 -11.61 3.41
CA SER A 33 16.85 -11.49 2.52
C SER A 33 17.10 -10.26 1.68
N GLY A 34 17.88 -10.45 0.61
CA GLY A 34 17.89 -9.56 -0.53
C GLY A 34 16.54 -9.64 -1.23
N ALA A 35 15.48 -9.19 -0.56
CA ALA A 35 14.31 -8.74 -1.27
C ALA A 35 14.76 -7.51 -2.03
N SER A 36 15.00 -7.65 -3.33
CA SER A 36 14.95 -6.52 -4.22
C SER A 36 13.53 -5.99 -4.16
N ALA A 37 13.25 -5.15 -3.16
CA ALA A 37 12.22 -4.15 -3.25
C ALA A 37 12.69 -3.20 -4.36
N ALA A 38 12.50 -3.63 -5.61
CA ALA A 38 12.24 -2.69 -6.67
C ALA A 38 11.16 -1.78 -6.09
N SER A 39 11.52 -0.52 -5.84
CA SER A 39 10.62 0.50 -5.32
C SER A 39 9.32 0.44 -6.11
N ARG A 40 8.33 -0.29 -5.60
CA ARG A 40 6.96 -0.20 -6.07
C ARG A 40 6.58 1.19 -5.62
N ALA A 41 6.50 2.11 -6.58
CA ALA A 41 6.24 3.50 -6.27
C ALA A 41 5.08 3.56 -5.27
N ASP A 42 5.31 4.29 -4.18
CA ASP A 42 4.35 4.37 -3.09
C ASP A 42 3.18 5.25 -3.53
N TYR A 43 2.13 4.59 -4.01
CA TYR A 43 0.89 5.25 -4.42
C TYR A 43 -0.05 5.55 -3.24
N THR A 44 0.45 5.43 -2.01
CA THR A 44 -0.29 5.76 -0.78
C THR A 44 0.14 7.11 -0.18
N ALA A 45 0.92 7.90 -0.92
CA ALA A 45 1.27 9.25 -0.53
C ALA A 45 0.02 10.12 -0.30
N LEU A 46 0.01 10.90 0.79
CA LEU A 46 -1.13 11.72 1.22
C LEU A 46 -1.74 12.58 0.10
N PRO A 47 -0.98 13.26 -0.79
CA PRO A 47 -1.58 14.06 -1.86
C PRO A 47 -2.45 13.23 -2.82
N LEU A 48 -2.07 11.99 -3.11
CA LEU A 48 -2.85 11.09 -3.98
C LEU A 48 -4.11 10.59 -3.28
N LEU A 49 -4.00 10.28 -1.98
CA LEU A 49 -5.15 9.86 -1.17
C LEU A 49 -6.19 10.98 -1.06
N GLN A 50 -5.72 12.22 -0.80
CA GLN A 50 -6.57 13.40 -0.77
C GLN A 50 -7.20 13.68 -2.14
N GLU A 51 -6.47 13.48 -3.24
CA GLU A 51 -7.00 13.70 -4.59
C GLU A 51 -8.19 12.78 -4.90
N VAL A 52 -8.15 11.51 -4.45
CA VAL A 52 -9.25 10.56 -4.71
C VAL A 52 -10.35 10.57 -3.64
N MET A 53 -10.09 11.20 -2.49
CA MET A 53 -11.03 11.32 -1.38
C MET A 53 -10.92 12.73 -0.75
N PRO A 54 -11.38 13.78 -1.47
CA PRO A 54 -11.12 15.17 -1.09
C PRO A 54 -11.77 15.61 0.22
N GLU A 55 -12.82 14.92 0.66
CA GLU A 55 -13.56 15.24 1.89
C GLU A 55 -13.00 14.56 3.15
N ALA A 56 -11.98 13.72 3.02
CA ALA A 56 -11.36 13.06 4.17
C ALA A 56 -10.27 13.94 4.80
N ASP A 57 -10.16 13.87 6.13
CA ASP A 57 -9.16 14.59 6.92
C ASP A 57 -8.01 13.66 7.36
N SER A 58 -8.26 12.35 7.45
CA SER A 58 -7.24 11.35 7.80
C SER A 58 -7.45 10.01 7.13
N PHE A 59 -6.36 9.23 7.04
CA PHE A 59 -6.31 7.94 6.35
C PHE A 59 -5.66 6.88 7.25
N SER A 60 -6.16 5.64 7.19
CA SER A 60 -5.53 4.50 7.88
C SER A 60 -4.34 3.95 7.11
N GLU A 61 -3.61 3.02 7.73
CA GLU A 61 -2.78 2.09 6.99
C GLU A 61 -3.63 1.16 6.11
N LYS A 62 -3.01 0.60 5.08
CA LYS A 62 -3.65 -0.37 4.19
C LYS A 62 -3.89 -1.69 4.92
N ALA A 63 -5.13 -2.16 4.96
CA ALA A 63 -5.53 -3.38 5.67
C ALA A 63 -6.73 -4.09 5.00
N GLY A 64 -7.02 -5.32 5.45
CA GLY A 64 -8.18 -6.10 5.01
C GLY A 64 -7.98 -6.88 3.70
N GLU A 65 -9.05 -7.51 3.22
CA GLU A 65 -9.05 -8.33 2.00
C GLU A 65 -10.37 -8.13 1.19
N PRO A 66 -10.32 -7.52 -0.01
CA PRO A 66 -9.14 -6.90 -0.65
C PRO A 66 -8.56 -5.75 0.17
N PRO A 67 -7.25 -5.44 0.06
CA PRO A 67 -6.62 -4.46 0.92
C PRO A 67 -7.05 -3.03 0.56
N VAL A 68 -7.49 -2.28 1.56
CA VAL A 68 -8.01 -0.92 1.45
C VAL A 68 -7.39 0.01 2.49
N ILE A 69 -7.38 1.30 2.19
CA ILE A 69 -7.12 2.39 3.11
C ILE A 69 -8.47 2.98 3.50
N SER A 70 -8.77 3.05 4.79
CA SER A 70 -9.99 3.71 5.27
C SER A 70 -9.78 5.21 5.33
N ALA A 71 -10.73 5.99 4.84
CA ALA A 71 -10.69 7.44 4.84
C ALA A 71 -11.73 8.00 5.82
N PHE A 72 -11.32 8.93 6.67
CA PHE A 72 -12.14 9.45 7.76
C PHE A 72 -12.27 10.97 7.68
N LYS A 73 -13.46 11.46 8.03
CA LYS A 73 -13.73 12.86 8.31
C LYS A 73 -13.74 13.07 9.82
N GLU A 74 -13.09 14.13 10.28
CA GLU A 74 -12.96 14.44 11.70
C GLU A 74 -13.87 15.62 12.06
N ASP A 75 -14.75 15.42 13.04
CA ASP A 75 -15.56 16.51 13.57
C ASP A 75 -14.67 17.49 14.34
N SER A 76 -14.62 18.75 13.91
CA SER A 76 -13.69 19.74 14.46
C SER A 76 -13.97 20.14 15.92
N VAL A 77 -15.12 19.77 16.47
CA VAL A 77 -15.53 20.11 17.85
C VAL A 77 -15.29 18.94 18.79
N THR A 78 -15.65 17.73 18.37
CA THR A 78 -15.63 16.51 19.19
C THR A 78 -14.37 15.66 18.97
N GLY A 79 -13.71 15.81 17.82
CA GLY A 79 -12.62 14.92 17.39
C GLY A 79 -13.09 13.54 16.95
N GLU A 80 -14.40 13.32 16.80
CA GLU A 80 -14.96 12.04 16.37
C GLU A 80 -14.62 11.79 14.90
N LYS A 81 -14.17 10.56 14.60
CA LYS A 81 -13.82 10.13 13.24
C LYS A 81 -14.97 9.35 12.62
N THR A 82 -15.54 9.91 11.57
CA THR A 82 -16.57 9.26 10.76
C THR A 82 -15.93 8.64 9.52
N LEU A 83 -16.17 7.35 9.27
CA LEU A 83 -15.73 6.69 8.05
C LEU A 83 -16.47 7.28 6.84
N MET A 84 -15.73 7.72 5.83
CA MET A 84 -16.28 8.30 4.58
C MET A 84 -16.23 7.30 3.41
N GLY A 85 -15.28 6.38 3.44
CA GLY A 85 -15.11 5.41 2.38
C GLY A 85 -13.75 4.72 2.41
N TYR A 86 -13.42 4.12 1.27
CA TYR A 86 -12.24 3.29 1.09
C TYR A 86 -11.44 3.74 -0.11
N ILE A 87 -10.11 3.68 0.00
CA ILE A 87 -9.19 3.94 -1.10
C ILE A 87 -8.38 2.68 -1.36
N TYR A 88 -8.22 2.29 -2.63
CA TYR A 88 -7.47 1.11 -2.99
C TYR A 88 -6.88 1.20 -4.41
N LEU A 89 -5.94 0.31 -4.71
CA LEU A 89 -5.37 0.16 -6.04
C LEU A 89 -6.01 -1.01 -6.78
N THR A 90 -6.31 -0.84 -8.06
CA THR A 90 -6.79 -1.94 -8.91
C THR A 90 -5.80 -3.13 -8.95
N SER A 91 -4.50 -2.88 -8.80
CA SER A 91 -3.47 -3.93 -8.74
C SER A 91 -3.61 -4.86 -7.53
N ASP A 92 -4.28 -4.40 -6.48
CA ASP A 92 -4.42 -5.17 -5.25
C ASP A 92 -5.73 -5.98 -5.22
N VAL A 93 -6.54 -5.85 -6.28
CA VAL A 93 -7.87 -6.49 -6.40
C VAL A 93 -7.90 -7.38 -7.64
N PRO A 94 -7.37 -8.61 -7.57
CA PRO A 94 -7.25 -9.48 -8.73
C PRO A 94 -8.60 -9.97 -9.28
N PRO A 95 -8.68 -10.36 -10.57
CA PRO A 95 -7.66 -10.19 -11.61
C PRO A 95 -7.46 -8.74 -12.06
N GLU A 96 -6.20 -8.39 -12.32
CA GLU A 96 -5.84 -7.11 -12.96
C GLU A 96 -6.35 -7.06 -14.41
N ALA A 97 -6.72 -5.87 -14.87
CA ALA A 97 -7.08 -5.65 -16.26
C ALA A 97 -5.86 -5.21 -17.07
N ASN A 98 -5.47 -6.05 -18.02
CA ASN A 98 -4.38 -5.76 -18.95
C ASN A 98 -4.85 -4.81 -20.05
N GLY A 99 -4.16 -3.67 -20.18
CA GLY A 99 -4.17 -2.82 -21.36
C GLY A 99 -3.55 -3.52 -22.57
N TYR A 100 -3.18 -2.74 -23.59
CA TYR A 100 -2.54 -3.31 -24.77
C TYR A 100 -1.13 -3.85 -24.46
N SER A 101 -0.38 -3.18 -23.57
CA SER A 101 1.01 -3.56 -23.27
C SER A 101 1.28 -4.01 -21.82
N ALA A 102 0.44 -3.64 -20.86
CA ALA A 102 0.61 -3.93 -19.43
C ALA A 102 -0.71 -3.70 -18.64
N PRO A 103 -0.81 -4.18 -17.38
CA PRO A 103 -1.85 -3.72 -16.46
C PRO A 103 -1.90 -2.21 -16.30
N ILE A 104 -3.10 -1.69 -16.06
CA ILE A 104 -3.37 -0.28 -15.76
C ILE A 104 -3.74 -0.17 -14.28
N ASN A 105 -2.88 0.48 -13.50
CA ASN A 105 -3.07 0.68 -12.08
C ASN A 105 -3.75 2.01 -11.84
N VAL A 106 -4.88 1.93 -11.16
CA VAL A 106 -5.73 3.06 -10.84
C VAL A 106 -5.93 3.07 -9.33
N LEU A 107 -5.66 4.21 -8.70
CA LEU A 107 -6.06 4.52 -7.34
C LEU A 107 -7.50 5.02 -7.38
N ILE A 108 -8.38 4.40 -6.60
CA ILE A 108 -9.81 4.68 -6.61
C ILE A 108 -10.25 5.01 -5.19
N GLY A 109 -10.97 6.11 -5.02
CA GLY A 109 -11.78 6.39 -3.84
C GLY A 109 -13.21 5.91 -4.06
N LEU A 110 -13.72 5.12 -3.10
CA LEU A 110 -15.06 4.55 -3.10
C LEU A 110 -15.79 5.01 -1.84
N GLY A 111 -16.88 5.75 -2.02
CA GLY A 111 -17.75 6.20 -0.95
C GLY A 111 -18.55 5.06 -0.34
N LEU A 112 -19.07 5.27 0.87
CA LEU A 112 -19.93 4.30 1.54
C LEU A 112 -21.28 4.06 0.82
N ASP A 113 -21.67 4.99 -0.05
CA ASP A 113 -22.84 4.89 -0.93
C ASP A 113 -22.59 4.07 -2.20
N GLY A 114 -21.38 3.54 -2.38
CA GLY A 114 -20.99 2.77 -3.56
C GLY A 114 -20.60 3.62 -4.78
N ASN A 115 -20.51 4.95 -4.63
CA ASN A 115 -20.10 5.85 -5.70
C ASN A 115 -18.59 6.11 -5.68
N ILE A 116 -18.01 6.29 -6.87
CA ILE A 116 -16.61 6.70 -7.01
C ILE A 116 -16.48 8.16 -6.57
N THR A 117 -15.65 8.43 -5.56
CA THR A 117 -15.37 9.79 -5.05
C THR A 117 -14.25 10.47 -5.82
N GLY A 118 -13.34 9.68 -6.38
CA GLY A 118 -12.18 10.17 -7.11
C GLY A 118 -11.37 9.03 -7.71
N LEU A 119 -10.57 9.36 -8.72
CA LEU A 119 -9.85 8.38 -9.51
C LEU A 119 -8.52 8.95 -10.01
N LYS A 120 -7.44 8.17 -9.88
CA LYS A 120 -6.12 8.53 -10.38
C LYS A 120 -5.41 7.37 -11.05
N VAL A 121 -5.04 7.51 -12.32
CA VAL A 121 -4.13 6.58 -12.99
C VAL A 121 -2.72 6.83 -12.47
N VAL A 122 -2.19 5.86 -11.72
CA VAL A 122 -0.88 5.98 -11.05
C VAL A 122 0.23 5.22 -11.78
N TYR A 123 -0.13 4.23 -12.59
CA TYR A 123 0.81 3.51 -13.43
C TYR A 123 0.13 2.88 -14.63
N TYR A 124 0.75 3.06 -15.79
CA TYR A 124 0.50 2.24 -16.96
C TYR A 124 1.70 2.33 -17.91
N ARG A 125 1.84 1.31 -18.75
CA ARG A 125 2.81 1.29 -19.84
C ARG A 125 2.09 0.96 -21.12
N GLU A 126 2.18 1.85 -22.11
CA GLU A 126 1.57 1.68 -23.41
C GLU A 126 2.48 2.18 -24.53
N SER A 127 2.44 1.49 -25.68
CA SER A 127 3.26 1.83 -26.85
C SER A 127 2.97 3.24 -27.38
N LEU A 128 1.70 3.66 -27.34
CA LEU A 128 1.25 4.99 -27.78
C LEU A 128 1.82 6.14 -26.94
N ARG A 129 2.23 5.88 -25.69
CA ARG A 129 2.73 6.91 -24.77
C ARG A 129 3.99 7.61 -25.30
N ASN A 130 4.81 6.90 -26.08
CA ASN A 130 6.03 7.47 -26.69
C ASN A 130 5.73 8.59 -27.69
N ASN A 131 4.58 8.53 -28.37
CA ASN A 131 4.22 9.51 -29.39
C ASN A 131 3.19 10.52 -28.89
N TRP A 132 2.31 10.12 -27.97
CA TRP A 132 1.14 10.90 -27.55
C TRP A 132 1.21 11.40 -26.11
N GLY A 133 2.27 11.07 -25.37
CA GLY A 133 2.39 11.42 -23.97
C GLY A 133 1.36 10.68 -23.10
N ASP A 134 1.05 11.25 -21.94
CA ASP A 134 0.13 10.66 -20.99
C ASP A 134 -1.34 10.89 -21.38
N PHE A 135 -1.85 10.09 -22.31
CA PHE A 135 -3.21 10.24 -22.82
C PHE A 135 -4.31 9.83 -21.83
N LEU A 136 -3.99 9.05 -20.79
CA LEU A 136 -4.95 8.76 -19.72
C LEU A 136 -5.03 9.90 -18.70
N ALA A 137 -4.05 10.80 -18.67
CA ALA A 137 -4.06 12.04 -17.87
C ALA A 137 -4.67 13.24 -18.61
N LEU A 138 -5.38 13.03 -19.73
CA LEU A 138 -6.11 14.09 -20.41
C LEU A 138 -7.16 14.70 -19.47
N PRO A 139 -7.30 16.04 -19.41
CA PRO A 139 -8.28 16.69 -18.57
C PRO A 139 -9.71 16.18 -18.83
N GLY A 140 -10.42 15.82 -17.77
CA GLY A 140 -11.81 15.32 -17.84
C GLY A 140 -11.92 13.81 -18.10
N PHE A 141 -10.85 13.16 -18.57
CA PHE A 141 -10.93 11.74 -18.92
C PHE A 141 -11.01 10.82 -17.71
N GLN A 142 -10.38 11.15 -16.58
CA GLN A 142 -10.48 10.32 -15.37
C GLN A 142 -11.70 10.72 -14.55
N GLU A 143 -12.05 12.02 -14.60
CA GLU A 143 -13.12 12.65 -13.85
C GLU A 143 -14.49 12.16 -14.28
N GLN A 144 -14.65 11.67 -15.52
CA GLN A 144 -15.91 11.06 -15.99
C GLN A 144 -16.36 9.84 -15.16
N PHE A 145 -15.45 9.21 -14.42
CA PHE A 145 -15.78 8.10 -13.54
C PHE A 145 -16.32 8.56 -12.19
N VAL A 146 -16.04 9.80 -11.77
CA VAL A 146 -16.49 10.34 -10.50
C VAL A 146 -18.01 10.41 -10.46
N GLY A 147 -18.60 9.99 -9.34
CA GLY A 147 -20.05 9.91 -9.13
C GLY A 147 -20.71 8.66 -9.73
N LYS A 148 -19.98 7.84 -10.49
CA LYS A 148 -20.53 6.58 -11.00
C LYS A 148 -20.62 5.52 -9.90
N HIS A 149 -21.68 4.72 -9.96
CA HIS A 149 -21.97 3.69 -8.96
C HIS A 149 -21.33 2.33 -9.28
N ALA A 150 -20.99 1.55 -8.25
CA ALA A 150 -20.41 0.21 -8.35
C ALA A 150 -21.19 -0.78 -9.24
N THR A 151 -22.50 -0.59 -9.39
CA THR A 151 -23.37 -1.46 -10.19
C THR A 151 -23.39 -1.12 -11.68
N GLU A 152 -22.88 0.04 -12.08
CA GLU A 152 -22.83 0.45 -13.50
C GLU A 152 -21.84 -0.40 -14.32
N ASP A 153 -22.00 -0.39 -15.64
CA ASP A 153 -21.28 -1.29 -16.56
C ASP A 153 -20.03 -0.70 -17.23
N PHE A 154 -19.83 0.62 -17.17
CA PHE A 154 -18.67 1.36 -17.72
C PHE A 154 -18.30 0.95 -19.15
N ARG A 155 -19.30 0.82 -20.03
CA ARG A 155 -19.09 0.47 -21.44
C ARG A 155 -18.50 1.66 -22.18
N VAL A 156 -17.33 1.45 -22.77
CA VAL A 156 -16.65 2.47 -23.58
C VAL A 156 -17.48 2.85 -24.80
N ASN A 157 -17.62 4.16 -25.04
CA ASN A 157 -18.49 4.83 -26.02
C ASN A 157 -20.00 4.75 -25.72
N TYR A 158 -20.40 4.35 -24.51
CA TYR A 158 -21.80 4.36 -24.07
C TYR A 158 -21.94 5.00 -22.69
N ASP A 159 -21.20 4.48 -21.71
CA ASP A 159 -21.25 4.93 -20.32
C ASP A 159 -20.00 5.75 -19.95
N VAL A 160 -18.90 5.54 -20.68
CA VAL A 160 -17.62 6.26 -20.56
C VAL A 160 -17.05 6.56 -21.94
N ASP A 161 -16.45 7.73 -22.11
CA ASP A 161 -15.81 8.16 -23.35
C ASP A 161 -14.57 7.34 -23.66
N GLY A 162 -14.42 7.00 -24.95
CA GLY A 162 -13.22 6.37 -25.47
C GLY A 162 -12.16 7.39 -25.89
N ILE A 163 -10.91 6.93 -26.01
CA ILE A 163 -9.85 7.68 -26.66
C ILE A 163 -9.60 7.06 -28.04
N SER A 164 -9.65 7.92 -29.08
CA SER A 164 -9.39 7.49 -30.45
C SER A 164 -8.03 6.82 -30.56
N ARG A 165 -7.99 5.65 -31.22
CA ARG A 165 -6.80 4.78 -31.38
C ARG A 165 -6.26 4.14 -30.08
N ALA A 166 -6.86 4.38 -28.92
CA ALA A 166 -6.49 3.75 -27.64
C ALA A 166 -7.64 2.90 -27.05
N THR A 167 -8.54 2.38 -27.89
CA THR A 167 -9.75 1.66 -27.46
C THR A 167 -9.45 0.43 -26.59
N ILE A 168 -8.39 -0.31 -26.86
CA ILE A 168 -8.02 -1.50 -26.06
C ILE A 168 -7.62 -1.08 -24.65
N THR A 169 -6.75 -0.08 -24.53
CA THR A 169 -6.32 0.49 -23.24
C THR A 169 -7.50 1.03 -22.44
N VAL A 170 -8.37 1.83 -23.05
CA VAL A 170 -9.52 2.42 -22.34
C VAL A 170 -10.51 1.35 -21.90
N ARG A 171 -10.78 0.33 -22.72
CA ARG A 171 -11.63 -0.81 -22.34
C ARG A 171 -11.03 -1.62 -21.19
N ALA A 172 -9.72 -1.81 -21.19
CA ALA A 172 -9.04 -2.49 -20.10
C ALA A 172 -9.16 -1.71 -18.79
N MET A 173 -8.88 -0.40 -18.82
CA MET A 173 -9.02 0.47 -17.67
C MET A 173 -10.44 0.43 -17.11
N ALA A 174 -11.47 0.66 -17.95
CA ALA A 174 -12.86 0.62 -17.53
C ALA A 174 -13.27 -0.74 -16.94
N LYS A 175 -12.80 -1.85 -17.54
CA LYS A 175 -13.03 -3.21 -17.02
C LYS A 175 -12.37 -3.43 -15.65
N GLY A 176 -11.13 -2.96 -15.46
CA GLY A 176 -10.39 -3.06 -14.20
C GLY A 176 -11.05 -2.27 -13.09
N ILE A 177 -11.44 -1.03 -13.37
CA ILE A 177 -12.20 -0.17 -12.46
C ILE A 177 -13.49 -0.89 -12.05
N ARG A 178 -14.34 -1.28 -13.01
CA ARG A 178 -15.61 -1.97 -12.74
C ARG A 178 -15.45 -3.21 -11.87
N HIS A 179 -14.51 -4.08 -12.23
CA HIS A 179 -14.27 -5.33 -11.52
C HIS A 179 -13.83 -5.07 -10.07
N SER A 180 -12.87 -4.17 -9.90
CA SER A 180 -12.31 -3.88 -8.58
C SER A 180 -13.31 -3.22 -7.64
N ILE A 181 -14.10 -2.26 -8.13
CA ILE A 181 -15.11 -1.56 -7.33
C ILE A 181 -16.16 -2.53 -6.83
N ARG A 182 -16.67 -3.41 -7.71
CA ARG A 182 -17.67 -4.42 -7.32
C ARG A 182 -17.13 -5.36 -6.23
N LYS A 183 -15.86 -5.76 -6.32
CA LYS A 183 -15.23 -6.60 -5.30
C LYS A 183 -15.09 -5.89 -3.95
N VAL A 184 -14.63 -4.65 -3.95
CA VAL A 184 -14.46 -3.86 -2.73
C VAL A 184 -15.83 -3.52 -2.13
N ALA A 185 -16.79 -3.08 -2.94
CA ALA A 185 -18.17 -2.85 -2.50
C ALA A 185 -18.79 -4.10 -1.86
N GLN A 186 -18.64 -5.27 -2.49
CA GLN A 186 -19.14 -6.54 -1.94
C GLN A 186 -18.49 -6.92 -0.60
N ALA A 187 -17.23 -6.54 -0.39
CA ALA A 187 -16.50 -6.85 0.83
C ALA A 187 -16.82 -5.89 1.99
N TYR A 188 -17.02 -4.59 1.69
CA TYR A 188 -17.03 -3.54 2.71
C TYR A 188 -18.33 -2.72 2.81
N LEU A 189 -19.21 -2.73 1.80
CA LEU A 189 -20.41 -1.87 1.73
C LEU A 189 -21.71 -2.66 1.95
N ARG A 190 -21.69 -3.68 2.80
CA ARG A 190 -22.85 -4.55 3.05
C ARG A 190 -23.88 -3.93 3.99
#